data_AF-A0A954PY05-F1
#
_entry.id   AF-A0A954PY05-F1
#
_cell.length_a   1.000
_cell.length_b   1.000
_cell.length_c   1.000
_cell.angle_alpha   90.00
_cell.angle_beta   90.00
_cell.angle_gamma   90.00
#
_symmetry.space_group_name_H-M   'P 1'
#
loop_
_entity.id
_entity.type
_entity.pdbx_description
1 polymer ?
#
loop_
_entity_poly.entity_id
_entity_poly.type
_entity_poly.pdbx_seq_one_letter_code
_entity_poly.pdbx_strand_id
1 'polypeptide(L)'
;APPHNCACYPEAKLFGFNALAPLAPTRPIPTKVPEAGRRNKGPAFDTALDPVPSADAAPSDDWPTYRHDSGRSGTTDGPIPADVGSKWTVNLGGRLTSPVIAGGNVYVAQVDEHTLHALDEKTGASKWTYTAGARIDSPPTVHRGRVVFGAADGWVYCLTTGGKLAWRYRAAPIDRRAMAYEQLESLWP
;
A
#
# COMPACT_ATOMS: atom_id res chain seq x y z
N ALA A 1 -18.49 -4.90 -3.35
CA ALA A 1 -19.48 -5.04 -2.26
C ALA A 1 -19.07 -4.09 -1.13
N PRO A 2 -19.98 -3.32 -0.53
CA PRO A 2 -19.63 -2.42 0.56
C PRO A 2 -19.18 -3.24 1.79
N PRO A 3 -18.34 -2.68 2.68
CA PRO A 3 -17.96 -3.37 3.90
C PRO A 3 -19.20 -3.49 4.80
N HIS A 4 -19.49 -4.72 5.24
CA HIS A 4 -20.58 -4.99 6.16
C HIS A 4 -20.31 -4.28 7.49
N ASN A 5 -21.11 -3.24 7.76
CA ASN A 5 -21.25 -2.67 9.09
C ASN A 5 -22.19 -3.57 9.91
N CYS A 6 -21.89 -3.76 11.19
CA CYS A 6 -22.70 -4.46 12.21
C CYS A 6 -22.54 -5.98 12.33
N ALA A 7 -21.31 -6.48 12.32
CA ALA A 7 -21.00 -7.80 12.88
C ALA A 7 -19.89 -7.67 13.94
N CYS A 8 -20.28 -7.42 15.19
CA CYS A 8 -19.49 -7.83 16.34
C CYS A 8 -19.52 -9.37 16.45
N TYR A 9 -19.03 -10.06 15.41
CA TYR A 9 -19.08 -11.51 15.32
C TYR A 9 -17.70 -12.07 15.67
N PRO A 10 -17.61 -13.04 16.60
CA PRO A 10 -16.38 -13.69 17.02
C PRO A 10 -15.82 -14.65 15.94
N GLU A 11 -15.91 -14.25 14.67
CA GLU A 11 -15.10 -14.74 13.56
C GLU A 11 -13.87 -13.83 13.37
N ALA A 12 -13.21 -13.51 14.49
CA ALA A 12 -11.78 -13.23 14.49
C ALA A 12 -11.08 -14.49 13.97
N LYS A 13 -11.08 -14.64 12.64
CA LYS A 13 -10.55 -15.76 11.89
C LYS A 13 -9.04 -15.78 12.06
N LEU A 14 -8.60 -16.38 13.15
CA LEU A 14 -7.30 -17.02 13.21
C LEU A 14 -7.36 -18.20 12.23
N PHE A 15 -7.17 -17.93 10.94
CA PHE A 15 -7.00 -18.97 9.93
C PHE A 15 -5.70 -19.72 10.23
N GLY A 16 -5.74 -21.06 10.18
CA GLY A 16 -4.56 -21.91 10.40
C GLY A 16 -4.44 -22.50 11.81
N PHE A 17 -3.26 -23.04 12.11
CA PHE A 17 -2.96 -23.62 13.42
C PHE A 17 -2.58 -22.53 14.43
N ASN A 18 -3.33 -22.46 15.53
CA ASN A 18 -3.17 -21.41 16.53
C ASN A 18 -2.87 -22.04 17.90
N ALA A 19 -1.61 -21.92 18.33
CA ALA A 19 -1.20 -22.31 19.66
C ALA A 19 -1.23 -21.09 20.59
N LEU A 20 -2.19 -21.08 21.51
CA LEU A 20 -2.30 -20.06 22.55
C LEU A 20 -1.62 -20.54 23.82
N ALA A 21 -0.94 -19.63 24.51
CA ALA A 21 -0.33 -19.86 25.82
C ALA A 21 -0.65 -18.68 26.74
N PRO A 22 -0.73 -18.89 28.06
CA PRO A 22 -0.84 -17.79 29.01
C PRO A 22 0.35 -16.83 28.83
N LEU A 23 0.16 -15.58 29.24
CA LEU A 23 1.23 -14.59 29.23
C LEU A 23 2.43 -15.13 30.02
N ALA A 24 3.51 -15.44 29.31
CA ALA A 24 4.73 -15.92 29.92
C ALA A 24 5.61 -14.71 30.31
N PRO A 25 6.16 -14.66 31.54
CA PRO A 25 7.11 -13.63 31.95
C PRO A 25 8.34 -13.55 31.04
N THR A 26 8.65 -14.63 30.33
CA THR A 26 9.77 -14.76 29.40
C THR A 26 9.54 -14.09 28.03
N ARG A 27 8.31 -13.64 27.71
CA ARG A 27 8.00 -13.04 26.40
C ARG A 27 7.07 -11.81 26.50
N PRO A 28 7.47 -10.76 27.23
CA PRO A 28 6.66 -9.56 27.40
C PRO A 28 6.40 -8.86 26.05
N ILE A 29 5.23 -8.22 25.93
CA ILE A 29 4.94 -7.28 24.85
C ILE A 29 5.37 -5.88 25.35
N PRO A 30 6.25 -5.17 24.62
CA PRO A 30 6.68 -3.84 25.06
C PRO A 30 5.49 -2.87 25.12
N THR A 31 5.31 -2.21 26.25
CA THR A 31 4.33 -1.11 26.41
C THR A 31 4.85 0.22 25.87
N LYS A 32 6.18 0.34 25.74
CA LYS A 32 6.86 1.46 25.07
C LYS A 32 7.76 0.89 23.99
N VAL A 33 7.58 1.37 22.77
CA VAL A 33 8.39 1.00 21.62
C VAL A 33 9.33 2.17 21.33
N PRO A 34 10.66 1.97 21.38
CA PRO A 34 11.60 3.03 21.03
C PRO A 34 11.46 3.44 19.56
N GLU A 35 11.41 4.75 19.28
CA GLU A 35 11.39 5.26 17.90
C GLU A 35 12.75 5.16 17.20
N ALA A 36 13.83 5.09 17.98
CA ALA A 36 15.18 4.94 17.46
C ALA A 36 15.31 3.67 16.60
N GLY A 37 15.83 3.81 15.38
CA GLY A 37 16.06 2.70 14.46
C GLY A 37 14.82 2.14 13.75
N ARG A 38 13.62 2.71 13.96
CA ARG A 38 12.41 2.28 13.23
C ARG A 38 12.41 2.75 11.78
N ARG A 39 13.03 3.90 11.49
CA ARG A 39 13.15 4.44 10.13
C ARG A 39 14.48 4.04 9.52
N ASN A 40 14.41 3.34 8.39
CA ASN A 40 15.57 2.97 7.61
C ASN A 40 15.59 3.79 6.32
N LYS A 41 16.73 4.43 6.04
CA LYS A 41 16.97 5.11 4.77
C LYS A 41 17.18 4.07 3.67
N GLY A 42 16.54 4.29 2.53
CA GLY A 42 16.77 3.53 1.30
C GLY A 42 17.77 4.24 0.38
N PRO A 43 18.11 3.60 -0.76
CA PRO A 43 19.06 4.15 -1.73
C PRO A 43 18.63 5.49 -2.34
N ALA A 44 17.34 5.80 -2.37
CA ALA A 44 16.81 7.06 -2.91
C ALA A 44 16.37 8.05 -1.82
N PHE A 45 16.87 7.91 -0.59
CA PHE A 45 16.45 8.77 0.53
C PHE A 45 16.72 10.26 0.28
N ASP A 46 17.93 10.56 -0.18
CA ASP A 46 18.44 11.93 -0.41
C ASP A 46 18.30 12.35 -1.90
N THR A 47 17.65 11.54 -2.73
CA THR A 47 17.41 11.87 -4.13
C THR A 47 16.36 12.96 -4.24
N ALA A 48 16.65 14.01 -5.02
CA ALA A 48 15.66 15.02 -5.40
C ALA A 48 14.50 14.33 -6.13
N LEU A 49 13.28 14.59 -5.69
CA LEU A 49 12.10 14.00 -6.28
C LEU A 49 11.64 14.85 -7.46
N ASP A 50 11.22 14.17 -8.53
CA ASP A 50 10.49 14.84 -9.59
C ASP A 50 9.23 15.48 -8.98
N PRO A 51 8.96 16.77 -9.26
CA PRO A 51 7.75 17.41 -8.79
C PRO A 51 6.56 16.73 -9.46
N VAL A 52 5.87 15.86 -8.72
CA VAL A 52 4.47 15.52 -9.03
C VAL A 52 3.66 16.78 -8.75
N PRO A 53 2.78 17.24 -9.65
CA PRO A 53 1.88 18.34 -9.35
C PRO A 53 1.25 18.05 -7.99
N SER A 54 1.53 18.91 -7.02
CA SER A 54 0.98 18.76 -5.68
C SER A 54 -0.54 18.73 -5.77
N ALA A 55 -1.21 18.05 -4.85
CA ALA A 55 -2.66 18.15 -4.67
C ALA A 55 -3.17 19.60 -4.53
N ASP A 56 -2.28 20.57 -4.27
CA ASP A 56 -2.55 22.01 -4.14
C ASP A 56 -2.23 22.84 -5.42
N ALA A 57 -1.84 22.21 -6.53
CA ALA A 57 -1.73 22.86 -7.84
C ALA A 57 -2.93 22.44 -8.70
N ALA A 58 -3.53 23.39 -9.43
CA ALA A 58 -4.70 23.29 -10.33
C ALA A 58 -5.04 21.87 -10.87
N PRO A 59 -6.34 21.53 -11.04
CA PRO A 59 -6.84 20.15 -11.00
C PRO A 59 -6.15 19.29 -12.04
N SER A 60 -5.16 18.51 -11.60
CA SER A 60 -4.81 17.29 -12.28
C SER A 60 -6.00 16.34 -12.13
N ASP A 61 -6.44 15.68 -13.19
CA ASP A 61 -7.38 14.54 -13.14
C ASP A 61 -6.79 13.31 -12.41
N ASP A 62 -5.79 13.54 -11.55
CA ASP A 62 -5.11 12.53 -10.74
C ASP A 62 -6.08 11.97 -9.69
N TRP A 63 -5.90 10.68 -9.41
CA TRP A 63 -6.55 9.96 -8.34
C TRP A 63 -5.47 9.44 -7.37
N PRO A 64 -4.81 10.32 -6.60
CA PRO A 64 -3.54 10.04 -5.92
C PRO A 64 -3.66 9.13 -4.69
N THR A 65 -4.86 8.86 -4.21
CA THR A 65 -5.07 8.00 -3.03
C THR A 65 -6.40 7.26 -3.11
N TYR A 66 -6.59 6.30 -2.20
CA TYR A 66 -7.85 5.59 -2.07
C TYR A 66 -9.01 6.55 -1.85
N ARG A 67 -10.02 6.44 -2.73
CA ARG A 67 -11.18 7.35 -2.80
C ARG A 67 -10.81 8.81 -3.07
N HIS A 68 -9.90 9.01 -4.03
CA HIS A 68 -9.53 10.28 -4.64
C HIS A 68 -8.67 11.20 -3.77
N ASP A 69 -9.18 11.61 -2.61
CA ASP A 69 -8.55 12.65 -1.77
C ASP A 69 -8.44 12.23 -0.29
N SER A 70 -7.84 13.12 0.52
CA SER A 70 -7.67 12.89 1.97
C SER A 70 -9.00 12.78 2.73
N GLY A 71 -10.08 13.37 2.21
CA GLY A 71 -11.44 13.25 2.72
C GLY A 71 -12.14 11.96 2.29
N ARG A 72 -11.54 11.19 1.37
CA ARG A 72 -12.08 9.96 0.79
C ARG A 72 -13.42 10.20 0.09
N SER A 73 -13.59 11.35 -0.57
CA SER A 73 -14.82 11.70 -1.28
C SER A 73 -15.27 10.60 -2.23
N GLY A 74 -14.33 10.05 -3.01
CA GLY A 74 -14.61 9.11 -4.09
C GLY A 74 -15.32 9.76 -5.27
N THR A 75 -15.15 11.07 -5.47
CA THR A 75 -15.79 11.85 -6.52
C THR A 75 -14.77 12.73 -7.23
N THR A 76 -14.98 13.01 -8.51
CA THR A 76 -14.24 14.02 -9.29
C THR A 76 -15.25 14.90 -10.02
N ASP A 77 -14.90 16.17 -10.22
CA ASP A 77 -15.67 17.12 -11.03
C ASP A 77 -15.35 16.99 -12.54
N GLY A 78 -14.47 16.05 -12.90
CA GLY A 78 -14.05 15.80 -14.27
C GLY A 78 -15.22 15.36 -15.17
N PRO A 79 -15.32 15.90 -16.40
CA PRO A 79 -16.38 15.53 -17.32
C PRO A 79 -16.23 14.07 -17.75
N ILE A 80 -17.34 13.32 -17.77
CA ILE A 80 -17.37 11.95 -18.29
C ILE A 80 -17.75 12.00 -19.78
N PRO A 81 -16.89 11.48 -20.69
CA PRO A 81 -17.22 11.42 -22.11
C PRO A 81 -18.46 10.55 -22.37
N ALA A 82 -19.30 10.93 -23.32
CA ALA A 82 -20.47 10.15 -23.72
C ALA A 82 -20.07 8.82 -24.40
N ASP A 83 -18.99 8.83 -25.16
CA ASP A 83 -18.44 7.65 -25.82
C ASP A 83 -17.30 7.07 -24.99
N VAL A 84 -17.56 5.94 -24.31
CA VAL A 84 -16.57 5.23 -23.51
C VAL A 84 -16.13 3.97 -24.26
N GLY A 85 -14.81 3.80 -24.41
CA GLY A 85 -14.20 2.62 -25.01
C GLY A 85 -12.96 2.19 -24.25
N SER A 86 -12.57 0.91 -24.40
CA SER A 86 -11.33 0.41 -23.82
C SER A 86 -10.12 1.06 -24.49
N LYS A 87 -9.27 1.75 -23.72
CA LYS A 87 -7.99 2.29 -24.20
C LYS A 87 -6.90 1.23 -24.20
N TRP A 88 -6.80 0.47 -23.11
CA TRP A 88 -5.85 -0.63 -22.94
C TRP A 88 -6.33 -1.55 -21.83
N THR A 89 -5.83 -2.79 -21.85
CA THR A 89 -6.06 -3.80 -20.82
C THR A 89 -4.75 -4.48 -20.48
N VAL A 90 -4.49 -4.68 -19.19
CA VAL A 90 -3.32 -5.42 -18.70
C VAL A 90 -3.83 -6.55 -17.82
N ASN A 91 -3.35 -7.77 -18.07
CA ASN A 91 -3.62 -8.91 -17.19
C ASN A 91 -2.44 -9.10 -16.24
N LEU A 92 -2.60 -8.65 -15.00
CA LEU A 92 -1.61 -8.89 -13.94
C LEU A 92 -1.84 -10.26 -13.28
N GLY A 93 -3.08 -10.74 -13.22
CA GLY A 93 -3.45 -11.93 -12.47
C GLY A 93 -3.51 -11.71 -10.96
N GLY A 94 -3.96 -12.72 -10.23
CA GLY A 94 -4.05 -12.69 -8.77
C GLY A 94 -5.09 -11.69 -8.23
N ARG A 95 -5.02 -11.42 -6.93
CA ARG A 95 -5.84 -10.42 -6.25
C ARG A 95 -5.18 -9.05 -6.36
N LEU A 96 -5.93 -8.06 -6.85
CA LEU A 96 -5.44 -6.69 -7.02
C LEU A 96 -6.07 -5.72 -6.02
N THR A 97 -5.31 -4.70 -5.61
CA THR A 97 -5.86 -3.53 -4.90
C THR A 97 -6.64 -2.62 -5.84
N SER A 98 -7.39 -1.65 -5.29
CA SER A 98 -7.88 -0.54 -6.11
C SER A 98 -6.70 0.23 -6.73
N PRO A 99 -6.80 0.66 -8.00
CA PRO A 99 -5.77 1.45 -8.64
C PRO A 99 -5.73 2.88 -8.11
N VAL A 100 -4.55 3.48 -8.16
CA VAL A 100 -4.27 4.89 -7.84
C VAL A 100 -3.56 5.49 -9.04
N ILE A 101 -3.94 6.69 -9.47
CA ILE A 101 -3.41 7.32 -10.67
C ILE A 101 -2.80 8.66 -10.27
N ALA A 102 -1.52 8.87 -10.53
CA ALA A 102 -0.90 10.15 -10.27
C ALA A 102 0.38 10.35 -11.09
N GLY A 103 0.57 11.56 -11.61
CA GLY A 103 1.78 11.93 -12.33
C GLY A 103 2.07 11.03 -13.55
N GLY A 104 1.05 10.65 -14.30
CA GLY A 104 1.20 9.82 -15.52
C GLY A 104 1.42 8.33 -15.28
N ASN A 105 1.20 7.85 -14.05
CA ASN A 105 1.38 6.47 -13.65
C ASN A 105 0.11 5.91 -12.99
N VAL A 106 -0.20 4.67 -13.29
CA VAL A 106 -1.20 3.86 -12.57
C VAL A 106 -0.45 2.92 -11.62
N TYR A 107 -0.78 3.00 -10.34
CA TYR A 107 -0.22 2.16 -9.30
C TYR A 107 -1.25 1.13 -8.83
N VAL A 108 -0.85 -0.14 -8.80
CA VAL A 108 -1.70 -1.24 -8.34
C VAL A 108 -0.85 -2.32 -7.71
N ALA A 109 -1.28 -2.85 -6.57
CA ALA A 109 -0.59 -3.96 -5.92
C ALA A 109 -1.26 -5.30 -6.27
N GLN A 110 -0.42 -6.27 -6.62
CA GLN A 110 -0.73 -7.69 -6.56
C GLN A 110 -0.51 -8.17 -5.13
N VAL A 111 -1.62 -8.46 -4.45
CA VAL A 111 -1.64 -8.56 -3.00
C VAL A 111 -0.83 -9.76 -2.51
N ASP A 112 -1.11 -10.94 -3.05
CA ASP A 112 -0.53 -12.20 -2.57
C ASP A 112 0.91 -12.42 -3.12
N GLU A 113 1.26 -11.74 -4.20
CA GLU A 113 2.59 -11.71 -4.82
C GLU A 113 3.48 -10.58 -4.25
N HIS A 114 2.98 -9.83 -3.27
CA HIS A 114 3.71 -8.78 -2.55
C HIS A 114 4.25 -7.67 -3.45
N THR A 115 3.67 -7.50 -4.64
CA THR A 115 4.29 -6.71 -5.71
C THR A 115 3.45 -5.50 -6.05
N LEU A 116 4.03 -4.32 -5.88
CA LEU A 116 3.49 -3.07 -6.37
C LEU A 116 3.94 -2.84 -7.82
N HIS A 117 2.98 -2.60 -8.71
CA HIS A 117 3.21 -2.26 -10.11
C HIS A 117 3.01 -0.77 -10.32
N ALA A 118 3.87 -0.15 -11.13
CA ALA A 118 3.60 1.12 -11.77
C ALA A 118 3.51 0.91 -13.27
N LEU A 119 2.36 1.28 -13.84
CA LEU A 119 2.07 1.20 -15.26
C LEU A 119 1.99 2.60 -15.84
N ASP A 120 2.31 2.74 -17.11
CA ASP A 120 2.06 3.95 -17.86
C ASP A 120 0.55 4.19 -18.00
N GLU A 121 0.06 5.37 -17.64
CA GLU A 121 -1.37 5.69 -17.67
C GLU A 121 -1.97 5.63 -19.08
N LYS A 122 -1.19 5.97 -20.11
CA LYS A 122 -1.69 6.07 -21.49
C LYS A 122 -1.67 4.74 -22.21
N THR A 123 -0.70 3.89 -21.89
CA THR A 123 -0.43 2.65 -22.65
C THR A 123 -0.66 1.37 -21.85
N GLY A 124 -0.71 1.44 -20.52
CA GLY A 124 -0.71 0.28 -19.64
C GLY A 124 0.65 -0.43 -19.54
N ALA A 125 1.69 0.04 -20.21
CA ALA A 125 3.01 -0.59 -20.20
C ALA A 125 3.63 -0.57 -18.79
N SER A 126 4.23 -1.68 -18.36
CA SER A 126 4.94 -1.74 -17.08
C SER A 126 6.15 -0.79 -17.08
N LYS A 127 6.16 0.16 -16.15
CA LYS A 127 7.29 1.08 -15.93
C LYS A 127 8.28 0.51 -14.94
N TRP A 128 7.76 -0.01 -13.82
CA TRP A 128 8.56 -0.69 -12.81
C TRP A 128 7.67 -1.54 -11.90
N THR A 129 8.30 -2.46 -11.18
CA THR A 129 7.70 -3.22 -10.10
C THR A 129 8.56 -3.13 -8.83
N TYR A 130 7.92 -3.29 -7.67
CA TYR A 130 8.60 -3.36 -6.39
C TYR A 130 7.97 -4.44 -5.53
N THR A 131 8.77 -5.42 -5.12
CA THR A 131 8.33 -6.52 -4.25
C THR A 131 8.66 -6.20 -2.79
N ALA A 132 7.64 -6.13 -1.94
CA ALA A 132 7.76 -5.94 -0.50
C ALA A 132 8.00 -7.28 0.22
N GLY A 133 8.21 -7.23 1.55
CA GLY A 133 8.48 -8.43 2.34
C GLY A 133 7.27 -9.31 2.62
N ALA A 134 6.06 -8.78 2.44
CA ALA A 134 4.79 -9.49 2.57
C ALA A 134 3.69 -8.76 1.78
N ARG A 135 2.45 -9.22 1.93
CA ARG A 135 1.30 -8.72 1.19
C ARG A 135 1.11 -7.22 1.29
N ILE A 136 0.63 -6.63 0.19
CA ILE A 136 0.29 -5.21 0.09
C ILE A 136 -1.23 -5.12 -0.06
N ASP A 137 -1.92 -5.07 1.08
CA ASP A 137 -3.39 -5.14 1.13
C ASP A 137 -4.11 -3.81 0.84
N SER A 138 -3.37 -2.71 0.86
CA SER A 138 -3.92 -1.36 0.70
C SER A 138 -3.42 -0.68 -0.58
N PRO A 139 -4.27 0.08 -1.28
CA PRO A 139 -3.83 0.94 -2.37
C PRO A 139 -2.75 1.92 -1.88
N PRO A 140 -1.71 2.19 -2.68
CA PRO A 140 -0.69 3.16 -2.31
C PRO A 140 -1.26 4.59 -2.30
N THR A 141 -0.59 5.48 -1.58
CA THR A 141 -0.84 6.93 -1.63
C THR A 141 0.32 7.62 -2.30
N VAL A 142 0.03 8.45 -3.30
CA VAL A 142 1.01 9.27 -4.01
C VAL A 142 0.95 10.70 -3.49
N HIS A 143 2.09 11.24 -3.07
CA HIS A 143 2.18 12.61 -2.59
C HIS A 143 3.58 13.17 -2.82
N ARG A 144 3.69 14.31 -3.52
CA ARG A 144 4.96 15.04 -3.74
C ARG A 144 6.10 14.14 -4.22
N GLY A 145 5.86 13.35 -5.27
CA GLY A 145 6.88 12.45 -5.84
C GLY A 145 7.15 11.18 -5.04
N ARG A 146 6.35 10.90 -4.01
CA ARG A 146 6.49 9.72 -3.15
C ARG A 146 5.29 8.80 -3.30
N VAL A 147 5.54 7.50 -3.36
CA VAL A 147 4.54 6.44 -3.34
C VAL A 147 4.66 5.72 -1.99
N VAL A 148 3.64 5.81 -1.15
CA VAL A 148 3.67 5.28 0.22
C VAL A 148 2.63 4.18 0.36
N PHE A 149 3.02 3.04 0.94
CA PHE A 149 2.12 1.92 1.19
C PHE A 149 2.59 1.08 2.40
N GLY A 150 1.64 0.40 3.03
CA GLY A 150 1.94 -0.59 4.07
C GLY A 150 2.04 -1.99 3.49
N ALA A 151 2.86 -2.84 4.10
CA ALA A 151 2.90 -4.27 3.83
C ALA A 151 2.73 -5.07 5.13
N ALA A 152 2.21 -6.29 4.99
CA ALA A 152 1.95 -7.20 6.10
C ALA A 152 3.24 -7.72 6.78
N ASP A 153 4.43 -7.26 6.39
CA ASP A 153 5.70 -7.55 7.05
C ASP A 153 5.95 -6.61 8.24
N GLY A 154 5.00 -5.72 8.53
CA GLY A 154 5.05 -4.75 9.61
C GLY A 154 5.78 -3.47 9.22
N TRP A 155 6.03 -3.23 7.94
CA TRP A 155 6.70 -2.04 7.43
C TRP A 155 5.76 -1.17 6.59
N VAL A 156 6.01 0.14 6.68
CA VAL A 156 5.54 1.13 5.71
C VAL A 156 6.70 1.46 4.79
N TYR A 157 6.46 1.37 3.50
CA TYR A 157 7.43 1.66 2.44
C TYR A 157 7.12 3.01 1.83
N CYS A 158 8.18 3.73 1.45
CA CYS A 158 8.09 4.93 0.63
C CYS A 158 9.06 4.79 -0.53
N LEU A 159 8.51 4.73 -1.74
CA LEU A 159 9.25 4.74 -2.99
C LEU A 159 9.19 6.12 -3.62
N THR A 160 10.11 6.40 -4.52
CA THR A 160 9.95 7.47 -5.51
C THR A 160 8.92 7.05 -6.57
N THR A 161 8.38 7.99 -7.33
CA THR A 161 7.54 7.68 -8.51
C THR A 161 8.28 6.85 -9.57
N GLY A 162 9.62 6.88 -9.56
CA GLY A 162 10.48 5.98 -10.34
C GLY A 162 10.76 4.60 -9.72
N GLY A 163 10.06 4.21 -8.64
CA GLY A 163 10.12 2.85 -8.07
C GLY A 163 11.30 2.58 -7.14
N LYS A 164 12.13 3.59 -6.83
CA LYS A 164 13.30 3.41 -5.95
C LYS A 164 12.90 3.61 -4.49
N LEU A 165 13.38 2.74 -3.60
CA LEU A 165 13.12 2.86 -2.17
C LEU A 165 13.78 4.12 -1.59
N ALA A 166 12.96 5.06 -1.12
CA ALA A 166 13.41 6.25 -0.41
C ALA A 166 13.61 5.94 1.08
N TRP A 167 12.61 5.36 1.74
CA TRP A 167 12.74 4.87 3.12
C TRP A 167 11.73 3.77 3.40
N ARG A 168 11.97 3.04 4.49
CA ARG A 168 10.95 2.22 5.14
C ARG A 168 10.89 2.50 6.63
N TYR A 169 9.71 2.40 7.21
CA TYR A 169 9.46 2.61 8.63
C TYR A 169 8.82 1.37 9.23
N ARG A 170 9.39 0.85 10.31
CA ARG A 170 8.87 -0.32 11.00
C ARG A 170 7.67 0.07 11.84
N ALA A 171 6.46 -0.08 11.33
CA ALA A 171 5.22 0.21 12.05
C ALA A 171 4.91 -0.84 13.12
N ALA A 172 5.33 -2.09 12.93
CA ALA A 172 5.22 -3.13 13.93
C ALA A 172 6.07 -2.79 15.18
N PRO A 173 5.54 -2.97 16.40
CA PRO A 173 6.25 -2.68 17.63
C PRO A 173 7.41 -3.67 17.90
N ILE A 174 7.27 -4.91 17.42
CA ILE A 174 8.20 -6.03 17.59
C ILE A 174 8.15 -6.95 16.37
N ASP A 175 9.19 -7.78 16.15
CA ASP A 175 9.10 -8.83 15.12
C ASP A 175 8.34 -9.99 15.72
N ARG A 176 7.09 -10.14 15.30
CA ARG A 176 6.27 -11.27 15.69
C ARG A 176 5.39 -11.58 14.51
N ARG A 177 5.52 -12.81 14.04
CA ARG A 177 4.86 -13.28 12.84
C ARG A 177 3.99 -14.47 13.14
N ALA A 178 2.91 -14.61 12.38
CA ALA A 178 2.08 -15.79 12.34
C ALA A 178 1.82 -16.18 10.89
N MET A 179 1.39 -17.42 10.70
CA MET A 179 0.91 -17.85 9.39
C MET A 179 -0.47 -17.22 9.15
N ALA A 180 -0.60 -16.49 8.05
CA ALA A 180 -1.86 -15.95 7.55
C ALA A 180 -1.83 -16.09 6.03
N TYR A 181 -2.93 -16.58 5.44
CA TYR A 181 -3.03 -16.81 3.99
C TYR A 181 -1.85 -17.63 3.42
N GLU A 182 -1.41 -18.65 4.17
CA GLU A 182 -0.26 -19.51 3.81
C GLU A 182 1.10 -18.79 3.76
N GLN A 183 1.18 -17.58 4.33
CA GLN A 183 2.37 -16.73 4.33
C GLN A 183 2.76 -16.30 5.76
N LEU A 184 4.03 -15.95 5.97
CA LEU A 184 4.51 -15.40 7.24
C LEU A 184 4.30 -13.89 7.28
N GLU A 185 3.28 -13.46 8.02
CA GLU A 185 2.90 -12.06 8.18
C GLU A 185 3.18 -11.56 9.60
N SER A 186 3.51 -10.29 9.72
CA SER A 186 3.56 -9.58 11.00
C SER A 186 2.18 -9.57 11.65
N LEU A 187 2.14 -9.75 12.97
CA LEU A 187 0.92 -9.59 13.76
C LEU A 187 0.49 -8.10 13.92
N TRP A 188 1.24 -7.18 13.33
CA TRP A 188 1.02 -5.73 13.36
C TRP A 188 1.53 -5.07 12.06
N PRO A 189 0.92 -3.98 11.58
CA PRO A 189 -0.46 -3.56 11.81
C PRO A 189 -1.45 -4.47 11.08
#